data_AF-A0A5Y6F0B6-F1
#
_entry.id   AF-A0A5Y6F0B6-F1
#
_cell.length_a   1.000
_cell.length_b   1.000
_cell.length_c   1.000
_cell.angle_alpha   90.00
_cell.angle_beta   90.00
_cell.angle_gamma   90.00
#
_symmetry.space_group_name_H-M   'P 1'
#
loop_
_entity.id
_entity.type
_entity.pdbx_description
1 polymer ?
#
loop_
_entity_poly.entity_id
_entity_poly.type
_entity_poly.pdbx_seq_one_letter_code
_entity_poly.pdbx_strand_id
1 'polypeptide(L)' 'MKPEDFRTDNKRPLTGEEYLKSLQDGREIYIYGERVKDVTTHPAFRNAAASVAQLYDALHKPSMQDTLCWN' A
#
# COMPACT_ATOMS: atom_id res chain seq x y z
N MET A 1 10.47 8.15 9.14
CA MET A 1 9.87 8.59 7.86
C MET A 1 8.38 8.37 7.97
N LYS A 2 7.56 9.32 7.53
CA LYS A 2 6.11 9.14 7.55
C LYS A 2 5.68 8.29 6.34
N PRO A 3 4.61 7.49 6.44
CA PRO A 3 4.15 6.64 5.33
C PRO A 3 3.87 7.42 4.05
N GLU A 4 3.36 8.65 4.16
CA GLU A 4 3.02 9.49 3.02
C GLU A 4 4.24 10.14 2.33
N ASP A 5 5.42 10.08 2.95
CA ASP A 5 6.68 10.58 2.37
C ASP A 5 7.17 9.67 1.23
N PHE A 6 6.63 8.46 1.10
CA PHE A 6 6.90 7.57 -0.04
C PHE A 6 6.20 8.04 -1.33
N ARG A 7 5.31 9.02 -1.27
CA ARG A 7 4.69 9.61 -2.45
C ARG A 7 5.70 10.42 -3.25
N THR A 8 5.71 10.22 -4.56
CA THR A 8 6.48 11.08 -5.48
C THR A 8 5.80 12.41 -5.78
N ASP A 9 4.49 12.53 -5.53
CA ASP A 9 3.71 13.76 -5.65
C ASP A 9 2.79 13.95 -4.43
N ASN A 10 2.87 15.13 -3.80
CA ASN A 10 2.10 15.44 -2.60
C ASN A 10 0.65 15.86 -2.87
N LYS A 11 0.26 16.08 -4.12
CA LYS A 11 -1.10 16.46 -4.55
C LYS A 11 -2.04 15.28 -4.77
N ARG A 12 -1.57 14.05 -4.59
CA ARG A 12 -2.37 12.83 -4.78
C ARG A 12 -2.18 11.84 -3.62
N PRO A 13 -3.09 10.86 -3.47
CA PRO A 13 -2.86 9.69 -2.64
C PRO A 13 -1.68 8.82 -3.14
N LEU A 14 -1.29 7.85 -2.32
CA LEU A 14 -0.30 6.83 -2.69
C LEU A 14 -0.74 6.05 -3.95
N THR A 15 0.21 5.60 -4.76
CA THR A 15 -0.01 4.48 -5.70
C THR A 15 0.03 3.16 -4.95
N GLY A 16 -0.34 2.05 -5.61
CA GLY A 16 -0.20 0.72 -5.03
C GLY A 16 1.24 0.39 -4.65
N GLU A 17 2.21 0.77 -5.51
CA GLU A 17 3.63 0.59 -5.22
C GLU A 17 4.07 1.39 -3.98
N GLU A 18 3.72 2.67 -3.91
CA GLU A 18 4.08 3.55 -2.80
C GLU A 18 3.43 3.07 -1.49
N TYR A 19 2.17 2.60 -1.55
CA TYR A 19 1.49 1.97 -0.43
C TYR A 19 2.24 0.73 0.07
N LEU A 20 2.62 -0.20 -0.80
CA LEU A 20 3.36 -1.39 -0.38
C LEU A 20 4.70 -1.02 0.27
N LYS A 21 5.43 -0.07 -0.31
CA LYS A 21 6.68 0.47 0.28
C LYS A 21 6.44 1.04 1.68
N SER A 22 5.34 1.76 1.86
CA SER A 22 4.97 2.33 3.16
C SER A 22 4.72 1.27 4.25
N LEU A 23 4.46 0.02 3.88
CA LEU A 23 4.28 -1.08 4.84
C LEU A 23 5.60 -1.71 5.33
N GLN A 24 6.74 -1.36 4.71
CA GLN A 24 8.06 -1.89 5.05
C GLN A 24 8.73 -1.04 6.15
N ASP A 25 8.04 -0.90 7.27
CA ASP A 25 8.32 0.10 8.32
C ASP A 25 8.87 -0.50 9.63
N GLY A 26 9.09 -1.82 9.68
CA GLY A 26 9.54 -2.52 10.87
C GLY A 26 8.43 -2.85 11.87
N ARG A 27 7.15 -2.77 11.47
CA ARG A 27 5.99 -3.19 12.27
C ARG A 27 6.16 -4.56 12.92
N GLU A 28 5.64 -4.69 14.13
CA GLU A 28 5.72 -5.93 14.91
C GLU A 28 4.43 -6.73 14.73
N ILE A 29 4.47 -7.73 13.86
CA ILE A 29 3.35 -8.64 13.60
C ILE A 29 3.82 -10.06 13.84
N TYR A 30 2.98 -10.85 14.50
CA TYR A 30 3.24 -12.24 14.82
C TYR A 30 2.15 -13.14 14.24
N ILE A 31 2.55 -14.24 13.63
CA ILE A 31 1.65 -15.29 13.14
C ILE A 31 2.39 -16.62 13.13
N TYR A 32 1.70 -17.72 13.40
CA TYR A 32 2.29 -19.06 13.47
C TYR A 32 3.51 -19.16 14.41
N GLY A 33 3.52 -18.40 15.50
CA GLY A 33 4.61 -18.39 16.49
C GLY A 33 5.84 -17.57 16.10
N GLU A 34 5.89 -17.00 14.91
CA GLU A 34 7.06 -16.28 14.38
C GLU A 34 6.76 -14.79 14.15
N ARG A 35 7.81 -13.96 14.21
CA ARG A 35 7.72 -12.53 13.84
C ARG A 35 7.80 -12.37 12.32
N VAL A 36 6.84 -11.66 11.75
CA VAL A 36 6.81 -11.32 10.32
C VAL A 36 7.87 -10.25 10.04
N LYS A 37 8.78 -10.54 9.11
CA LYS A 37 9.82 -9.58 8.69
C LYS A 37 9.31 -8.51 7.74
N ASP A 38 8.43 -8.89 6.82
CA ASP A 38 7.85 -8.01 5.81
C ASP A 38 6.48 -8.53 5.36
N VAL A 39 5.43 -7.74 5.61
CA VAL A 39 4.05 -8.12 5.28
C VAL A 39 3.77 -8.12 3.78
N THR A 40 4.56 -7.39 2.99
CA THR A 40 4.35 -7.30 1.54
C THR A 40 4.79 -8.56 0.80
N THR A 41 5.69 -9.33 1.41
CA THR A 41 6.26 -10.56 0.84
C THR A 41 5.83 -11.83 1.59
N HIS A 42 5.41 -11.70 2.85
CA HIS A 42 5.01 -12.84 3.67
C HIS A 42 3.83 -13.63 3.07
N PRO A 43 3.88 -14.98 3.00
CA PRO A 43 2.85 -15.80 2.35
C PRO A 43 1.43 -15.58 2.88
N ALA A 44 1.29 -15.30 4.18
CA ALA A 44 -0.02 -15.04 4.80
C ALA A 44 -0.65 -13.69 4.42
N PHE A 45 0.12 -12.73 3.90
CA PHE A 45 -0.33 -11.35 3.71
C PHE A 45 -0.15 -10.81 2.30
N ARG A 46 0.84 -11.28 1.54
CA ARG A 46 1.25 -10.68 0.25
C ARG A 46 0.11 -10.43 -0.73
N ASN A 47 -0.84 -11.36 -0.84
CA ASN A 47 -1.97 -11.22 -1.77
C ASN A 47 -3.04 -10.25 -1.26
N ALA A 48 -3.27 -10.22 0.05
CA ALA A 48 -4.17 -9.24 0.66
C ALA A 48 -3.59 -7.83 0.54
N ALA A 49 -2.27 -7.68 0.80
CA ALA A 49 -1.56 -6.42 0.60
C ALA A 49 -1.62 -5.96 -0.87
N ALA A 50 -1.40 -6.87 -1.82
CA ALA A 50 -1.53 -6.59 -3.25
C ALA A 50 -2.97 -6.18 -3.65
N SER A 51 -3.99 -6.80 -3.05
CA SER A 51 -5.39 -6.43 -3.31
C SER A 51 -5.70 -5.02 -2.85
N VAL A 52 -5.19 -4.59 -1.69
CA VAL A 52 -5.32 -3.20 -1.23
C VAL A 52 -4.51 -2.24 -2.11
N ALA A 53 -3.31 -2.64 -2.55
CA ALA A 53 -2.50 -1.86 -3.47
C ALA A 53 -3.24 -1.54 -4.78
N GLN A 54 -4.01 -2.49 -5.31
CA GLN A 54 -4.83 -2.26 -6.51
C GLN A 54 -5.91 -1.19 -6.31
N LEU A 55 -6.43 -1.02 -5.09
CA LEU A 55 -7.37 0.07 -4.79
C LEU A 55 -6.68 1.44 -4.88
N TYR A 56 -5.44 1.54 -4.40
CA TYR A 56 -4.65 2.76 -4.58
C TYR A 56 -4.37 3.04 -6.05
N ASP A 57 -3.99 2.02 -6.82
CA ASP A 57 -3.77 2.19 -8.27
C ASP A 57 -5.04 2.66 -8.99
N ALA A 58 -6.23 2.23 -8.56
CA ALA A 58 -7.50 2.63 -9.15
C ALA A 58 -7.75 4.15 -9.05
N LEU A 59 -7.24 4.82 -8.01
CA LEU A 59 -7.38 6.27 -7.83
C LEU A 59 -6.66 7.08 -8.92
N HIS A 60 -5.68 6.46 -9.59
CA HIS A 60 -4.85 7.09 -10.61
C HIS A 60 -5.19 6.63 -12.04
N LYS A 61 -6.17 5.75 -12.21
CA LYS A 61 -6.62 5.30 -13.52
C LYS A 61 -7.59 6.31 -14.12
N PRO A 62 -7.31 6.86 -15.33
CA PRO A 62 -8.20 7.84 -15.96
C PRO A 62 -9.65 7.34 -16.10
N SER A 63 -9.84 6.04 -16.34
CA SER A 63 -11.16 5.42 -16.49
C SER A 63 -11.97 5.30 -15.20
N MET A 64 -11.37 5.53 -14.03
CA MET A 64 -12.02 5.38 -12.72
C MET A 64 -12.01 6.67 -11.90
N GLN A 65 -11.15 7.62 -12.26
CA GLN A 65 -10.90 8.84 -11.50
C GLN A 65 -12.16 9.69 -11.29
N ASP A 66 -13.01 9.81 -12.32
CA ASP A 66 -14.26 10.60 -12.25
C ASP A 66 -15.25 10.06 -11.20
N THR A 67 -15.30 8.74 -11.02
CA THR A 67 -16.17 8.08 -10.03
C THR A 67 -15.57 8.10 -8.63
N LEU A 68 -14.24 8.01 -8.51
CA LEU A 68 -13.56 7.74 -7.24
C LEU A 68 -12.95 8.98 -6.56
N CYS A 69 -12.67 10.04 -7.32
CA CYS A 69 -11.84 11.14 -6.87
C CYS A 69 -12.54 12.50 -7.06
N TRP A 70 -12.21 13.44 -6.18
CA TRP A 70 -12.64 14.84 -6.25
C TRP A 70 -11.46 15.78 -6.01
N ASN A 71 -11.65 17.07 -6.32
CA ASN A 71 -10.68 18.14 -6.09
C ASN A 71 -10.82 18.77 -4.70
#